data_AF-A0A3R7AMD2-F1
#
_entry.id   AF-A0A3R7AMD2-F1
#
_cell.length_a   1.000
_cell.length_b   1.000
_cell.length_c   1.000
_cell.angle_alpha   90.00
_cell.angle_beta   90.00
_cell.angle_gamma   90.00
#
_symmetry.space_group_name_H-M   'P 1'
#
loop_
_entity.id
_entity.type
_entity.pdbx_description
1 polymer ?
#
loop_
_entity_poly.entity_id
_entity_poly.type
_entity_poly.pdbx_seq_one_letter_code
_entity_poly.pdbx_strand_id
1 'polypeptide(L)'
;MYTRLTDHEQRLRRQVQHAETLVVCLARKEARLRNQEAAWEGERRVWIKRLQGANVADTNASTTTSSTTTGKPATTLHNLPPTKAKSSFKLKPESEHVLRAVFHRVDPYQTGLAPTKRFIAALQKDWTVRQELGAAGVDKLMAVMSHSPLFGVTKHVTWGEFVLLFLPDLSPLPKDAPVVDNVPETSDGVPVPFEEGSKVTKPAPTLPLNLDEWTRDQLECHVVHLEQERVRLVRRVKDTIRDLERTLALQTNAHAHVETQLAEVRAQSATTDSAWRTQVRELELKLDSVSREHDKAMARLEEAHTMSLQDAALQVRQAQKDHAKQDVYIRQLERQLKRLQDSAVAQEKDELQALARQLEKRYV
;
A
#
# COMPACT_ATOMS: atom_id res chain seq x y z
N MET A 1 9.51 44.83 22.21
CA MET A 1 8.16 44.25 22.05
C MET A 1 8.08 43.33 20.84
N TYR A 2 8.60 43.75 19.68
CA TYR A 2 8.64 42.94 18.44
C TYR A 2 9.37 41.59 18.56
N THR A 3 10.51 41.51 19.26
CA THR A 3 11.29 40.27 19.42
C THR A 3 10.56 39.16 20.19
N ARG A 4 9.75 39.53 21.19
CA ARG A 4 8.95 38.57 21.96
C ARG A 4 7.77 38.02 21.15
N LEU A 5 7.18 38.85 20.28
CA LEU A 5 6.12 38.45 19.35
C LEU A 5 6.65 37.48 18.30
N THR A 6 7.81 37.76 17.70
CA THR A 6 8.43 36.86 16.71
C THR A 6 8.86 35.53 17.32
N ASP A 7 9.37 35.53 18.55
CA ASP A 7 9.73 34.29 19.26
C ASP A 7 8.49 33.45 19.59
N HIS A 8 7.39 34.10 19.98
CA HIS A 8 6.13 33.41 20.24
C HIS A 8 5.53 32.81 18.97
N GLU A 9 5.57 33.55 17.87
CA GLU A 9 5.11 33.08 16.55
C GLU A 9 5.94 31.87 16.05
N GLN A 10 7.27 31.90 16.22
CA GLN A 10 8.12 30.75 15.88
C GLN A 10 7.83 29.53 16.76
N ARG A 11 7.58 29.72 18.06
CA ARG A 11 7.19 28.63 18.96
C ARG A 11 5.85 28.02 18.57
N LEU A 12 4.86 28.84 18.25
CA LEU A 12 3.55 28.38 17.77
C LEU A 12 3.70 27.59 16.46
N ARG A 13 4.50 28.07 15.50
CA ARG A 13 4.77 27.33 14.25
C ARG A 13 5.39 25.96 14.51
N ARG A 14 6.36 25.86 15.43
CA ARG A 14 6.96 24.57 15.81
C ARG A 14 5.95 23.65 16.50
N GLN A 15 5.09 24.18 17.36
CA GLN A 15 4.04 23.39 18.01
C GLN A 15 2.99 22.89 17.02
N VAL A 16 2.59 23.72 16.06
CA VAL A 16 1.69 23.32 14.97
C VAL A 16 2.31 22.21 14.13
N GLN A 17 3.56 22.37 13.70
CA GLN A 17 4.29 21.33 12.96
C GLN A 17 4.40 20.03 13.76
N HIS A 18 4.69 20.13 15.07
CA HIS A 18 4.74 18.95 15.94
C HIS A 18 3.37 18.26 16.05
N ALA A 19 2.30 19.02 16.26
CA ALA A 19 0.95 18.50 16.30
C ALA A 19 0.55 17.82 14.97
N GLU A 20 0.88 18.42 13.82
CA GLU A 20 0.66 17.84 12.50
C GLU A 20 1.39 16.49 12.35
N THR A 21 2.65 16.40 12.77
CA THR A 21 3.39 15.12 12.72
C THR A 21 2.76 14.06 13.63
N LEU A 22 2.31 14.43 14.83
CA LEU A 22 1.65 13.51 15.76
C LEU A 22 0.32 13.01 15.20
N VAL A 23 -0.47 13.87 14.58
CA VAL A 23 -1.73 13.49 13.92
C VAL A 23 -1.49 12.45 12.82
N VAL A 24 -0.47 12.64 11.98
CA VAL A 24 -0.10 11.66 10.95
C VAL A 24 0.37 10.34 11.56
N CYS A 25 1.16 10.39 12.63
CA CYS A 25 1.60 9.19 13.34
C CYS A 25 0.45 8.41 13.98
N LEU A 26 -0.53 9.12 14.56
CA LEU A 26 -1.74 8.52 15.13
C LEU A 26 -2.59 7.88 14.04
N ALA A 27 -2.82 8.59 12.93
CA ALA A 27 -3.53 8.06 11.77
C ALA A 27 -2.91 6.76 11.23
N ARG A 28 -1.57 6.69 11.16
CA ARG A 28 -0.86 5.45 10.75
C ARG A 28 -1.03 4.32 11.76
N LYS A 29 -1.03 4.61 13.05
CA LYS A 29 -1.27 3.59 14.10
C LYS A 29 -2.71 3.09 14.06
N GLU A 30 -3.67 3.98 13.92
CA GLU A 30 -5.09 3.65 13.74
C GLU A 30 -5.30 2.77 12.50
N ALA A 31 -4.74 3.17 11.36
CA ALA A 31 -4.80 2.38 10.13
C ALA A 31 -4.20 0.98 10.33
N ARG A 32 -3.07 0.88 11.04
CA ARG A 32 -2.43 -0.42 11.32
C ARG A 32 -3.34 -1.31 12.18
N LEU A 33 -3.93 -0.78 13.24
CA LEU A 33 -4.82 -1.54 14.11
C LEU A 33 -6.06 -2.03 13.35
N ARG A 34 -6.73 -1.14 12.62
CA ARG A 34 -7.88 -1.51 11.78
C ARG A 34 -7.54 -2.53 10.70
N ASN A 35 -6.37 -2.41 10.07
CA ASN A 35 -5.91 -3.41 9.10
C ASN A 35 -5.60 -4.75 9.76
N GLN A 36 -5.07 -4.76 10.98
CA GLN A 36 -4.87 -5.99 11.75
C GLN A 36 -6.22 -6.64 12.10
N GLU A 37 -7.17 -5.87 12.62
CA GLU A 37 -8.54 -6.34 12.89
C GLU A 37 -9.19 -6.92 11.62
N ALA A 38 -9.06 -6.23 10.49
CA ALA A 38 -9.56 -6.72 9.21
C ALA A 38 -8.85 -8.01 8.76
N ALA A 39 -7.55 -8.16 9.03
CA ALA A 39 -6.82 -9.39 8.74
C ALA A 39 -7.32 -10.56 9.61
N TRP A 40 -7.51 -10.34 10.91
CA TRP A 40 -8.08 -11.34 11.82
C TRP A 40 -9.49 -11.77 11.38
N GLU A 41 -10.34 -10.82 10.99
CA GLU A 41 -11.67 -11.13 10.48
C GLU A 41 -11.61 -11.87 9.12
N GLY A 42 -10.66 -11.53 8.26
CA GLY A 42 -10.41 -12.25 7.02
C GLY A 42 -9.99 -13.70 7.25
N GLU A 43 -9.05 -13.93 8.16
CA GLU A 43 -8.63 -15.28 8.58
C GLU A 43 -9.78 -16.07 9.19
N ARG A 44 -10.58 -15.45 10.05
CA ARG A 44 -11.78 -16.04 10.64
C ARG A 44 -12.76 -16.51 9.55
N ARG A 45 -13.07 -15.65 8.56
CA ARG A 45 -13.95 -16.00 7.43
C ARG A 45 -13.41 -17.17 6.61
N VAL A 46 -12.10 -17.19 6.34
CA VAL A 46 -11.45 -18.30 5.62
C VAL A 46 -11.53 -19.61 6.42
N TRP A 47 -11.29 -19.55 7.73
CA TRP A 47 -11.37 -20.70 8.61
C TRP A 47 -12.78 -21.28 8.69
N ILE A 48 -13.81 -20.44 8.88
CA ILE A 48 -15.22 -20.86 8.87
C ILE A 48 -15.55 -21.56 7.55
N LYS A 49 -15.09 -21.02 6.41
CA LYS A 49 -15.29 -21.64 5.10
C LYS A 49 -14.64 -23.01 4.98
N ARG A 50 -13.41 -23.18 5.50
CA ARG A 50 -12.70 -24.47 5.49
C ARG A 50 -13.42 -25.51 6.35
N LEU A 51 -13.87 -25.12 7.54
CA LEU A 51 -14.64 -25.99 8.44
C LEU A 51 -15.98 -26.41 7.84
N GLN A 52 -16.71 -25.48 7.22
CA GLN A 52 -17.95 -25.80 6.51
C GLN A 52 -17.71 -26.73 5.30
N GLY A 53 -16.59 -26.56 4.59
CA GLY A 53 -16.19 -27.44 3.48
C GLY A 53 -15.81 -28.85 3.93
N ALA A 54 -15.11 -28.99 5.06
CA ALA A 54 -14.76 -30.28 5.65
C ALA A 54 -16.01 -31.06 6.11
N ASN A 55 -16.94 -30.40 6.79
CA ASN A 55 -18.20 -31.01 7.25
C ASN A 55 -19.07 -31.53 6.09
N VAL A 56 -19.01 -30.92 4.90
CA VAL A 56 -19.77 -31.38 3.71
C VAL A 56 -19.10 -32.57 3.01
N ALA A 57 -17.76 -32.65 3.06
CA ALA A 57 -17.02 -33.77 2.50
C ALA A 57 -17.25 -35.07 3.30
N ASP A 58 -17.28 -34.97 4.63
CA ASP A 58 -17.52 -36.12 5.51
C ASP A 58 -18.96 -36.66 5.38
N THR A 59 -19.96 -35.80 5.18
CA THR A 59 -21.34 -36.25 4.93
C THR A 59 -21.53 -36.97 3.58
N ASN A 60 -20.73 -36.64 2.56
CA ASN A 60 -20.82 -37.28 1.24
C ASN A 60 -20.05 -38.61 1.18
N ALA A 61 -19.04 -38.81 2.04
CA ALA A 61 -18.33 -40.08 2.16
C ALA A 61 -19.15 -41.17 2.86
N SER A 62 -20.11 -40.79 3.73
CA SER A 62 -20.95 -41.73 4.47
C SER A 62 -22.20 -42.23 3.70
N THR A 63 -22.40 -41.85 2.44
CA THR A 63 -23.63 -42.22 1.70
C THR A 63 -23.46 -43.45 0.78
N THR A 64 -22.27 -44.09 0.73
CA THR A 64 -22.02 -45.20 -0.22
C THR A 64 -21.77 -46.57 0.43
N THR A 65 -22.05 -46.77 1.71
CA THR A 65 -22.09 -48.13 2.28
C THR A 65 -23.11 -48.26 3.42
N SER A 66 -23.88 -49.35 3.35
CA SER A 66 -24.74 -49.94 4.39
C SER A 66 -26.06 -49.24 4.75
N SER A 67 -27.11 -49.68 4.05
CA SER A 67 -28.37 -50.06 4.69
C SER A 67 -28.12 -51.01 5.86
N THR A 68 -28.76 -50.79 7.02
CA THR A 68 -29.68 -51.70 7.77
C THR A 68 -29.81 -51.27 9.25
N THR A 69 -31.05 -50.98 9.66
CA THR A 69 -31.68 -51.05 11.00
C THR A 69 -31.07 -50.40 12.27
N THR A 70 -31.84 -49.40 12.77
CA THR A 70 -32.28 -49.15 14.16
C THR A 70 -31.27 -49.06 15.30
N GLY A 71 -31.11 -47.84 15.82
CA GLY A 71 -30.62 -47.56 17.18
C GLY A 71 -30.22 -46.10 17.34
N LYS A 72 -31.03 -45.31 18.06
CA LYS A 72 -30.81 -43.88 18.37
C LYS A 72 -29.38 -43.57 18.82
N PRO A 73 -28.82 -42.42 18.41
CA PRO A 73 -28.24 -41.54 19.41
C PRO A 73 -28.59 -40.04 19.25
N ALA A 74 -28.69 -39.41 20.42
CA ALA A 74 -28.28 -38.05 20.79
C ALA A 74 -28.50 -36.88 19.80
N THR A 75 -29.44 -36.03 20.19
CA THR A 75 -29.43 -34.55 20.13
C THR A 75 -28.67 -33.91 18.96
N THR A 76 -29.38 -33.78 17.85
CA THR A 76 -29.05 -33.04 16.64
C THR A 76 -28.83 -31.55 16.91
N LEU A 77 -27.56 -31.12 16.90
CA LEU A 77 -27.16 -29.73 16.64
C LEU A 77 -26.55 -29.66 15.23
N HIS A 78 -27.29 -30.18 14.25
CA HIS A 78 -26.89 -30.11 12.84
C HIS A 78 -28.14 -29.92 12.00
N ASN A 79 -28.33 -28.67 11.55
CA ASN A 79 -28.92 -28.30 10.27
C ASN A 79 -29.05 -26.77 10.22
N LEU A 80 -27.91 -26.08 10.11
CA LEU A 80 -27.92 -24.77 9.46
C LEU A 80 -27.86 -25.04 7.95
N PRO A 81 -28.86 -24.63 7.16
CA PRO A 81 -28.79 -24.77 5.72
C PRO A 81 -27.53 -24.03 5.23
N PRO A 82 -26.79 -24.56 4.24
CA PRO A 82 -25.65 -23.87 3.68
C PRO A 82 -26.16 -22.56 3.08
N THR A 83 -25.96 -21.45 3.79
CA THR A 83 -26.24 -20.13 3.25
C THR A 83 -25.29 -19.96 2.08
N LYS A 84 -25.79 -20.19 0.86
CA LYS A 84 -25.08 -19.94 -0.40
C LYS A 84 -24.91 -18.43 -0.61
N ALA A 85 -24.29 -17.74 0.34
CA ALA A 85 -23.71 -16.42 0.12
C ALA A 85 -22.44 -16.65 -0.70
N LYS A 86 -22.61 -16.94 -1.99
CA LYS A 86 -21.51 -16.89 -2.95
C LYS A 86 -20.98 -15.45 -2.91
N SER A 87 -19.73 -15.24 -2.46
CA SER A 87 -19.08 -13.96 -2.67
C SER A 87 -19.10 -13.71 -4.18
N SER A 88 -19.87 -12.73 -4.61
CA SER A 88 -20.21 -12.52 -6.02
C SER A 88 -19.00 -12.03 -6.83
N PHE A 89 -17.90 -11.70 -6.17
CA PHE A 89 -16.73 -11.06 -6.75
C PHE A 89 -15.44 -11.70 -6.22
N LYS A 90 -14.68 -12.37 -7.09
CA LYS A 90 -13.31 -12.82 -6.78
C LYS A 90 -12.35 -11.72 -7.21
N LEU A 91 -11.58 -11.20 -6.25
CA LEU A 91 -10.53 -10.23 -6.52
C LEU A 91 -9.37 -10.93 -7.25
N LYS A 92 -9.02 -10.46 -8.45
CA LYS A 92 -7.85 -10.94 -9.20
C LYS A 92 -6.64 -10.07 -8.83
N PRO A 93 -5.40 -10.57 -8.95
CA PRO A 93 -4.20 -9.79 -8.65
C PRO A 93 -4.09 -8.48 -9.45
N GLU A 94 -4.47 -8.51 -10.73
CA GLU A 94 -4.45 -7.35 -11.64
C GLU A 94 -5.45 -6.27 -11.19
N SER A 95 -6.67 -6.69 -10.86
CA SER A 95 -7.70 -5.78 -10.36
C SER A 95 -7.40 -5.26 -8.95
N GLU A 96 -6.78 -6.07 -8.08
CA GLU A 96 -6.28 -5.62 -6.78
C GLU A 96 -5.24 -4.50 -6.94
N HIS A 97 -4.30 -4.65 -7.87
CA HIS A 97 -3.27 -3.64 -8.10
C HIS A 97 -3.86 -2.30 -8.52
N VAL A 98 -4.81 -2.31 -9.46
CA VAL A 98 -5.50 -1.10 -9.91
C VAL A 98 -6.32 -0.46 -8.79
N LEU A 99 -7.07 -1.25 -8.02
CA LEU A 99 -7.84 -0.75 -6.89
C LEU A 99 -6.94 -0.18 -5.78
N ARG A 100 -5.78 -0.78 -5.54
CA ARG A 100 -4.79 -0.29 -4.57
C ARG A 100 -4.14 1.01 -5.05
N ALA A 101 -3.89 1.15 -6.35
CA ALA A 101 -3.40 2.39 -6.94
C ALA A 101 -4.42 3.55 -6.81
N VAL A 102 -5.72 3.27 -6.89
CA VAL A 102 -6.77 4.26 -6.56
C VAL A 102 -6.69 4.67 -5.10
N PHE A 103 -6.56 3.69 -4.20
CA PHE A 103 -6.48 3.95 -2.76
C PHE A 103 -5.31 4.87 -2.41
N HIS A 104 -4.11 4.60 -2.96
CA HIS A 104 -2.94 5.45 -2.76
C HIS A 104 -3.07 6.86 -3.33
N ARG A 105 -3.80 7.03 -4.44
CA ARG A 105 -4.08 8.38 -4.98
C ARG A 105 -5.00 9.20 -4.06
N VAL A 106 -5.89 8.53 -3.33
CA VAL A 106 -6.83 9.18 -2.40
C VAL A 106 -6.17 9.46 -1.03
N ASP A 107 -5.12 8.72 -0.68
CA ASP A 107 -4.29 8.91 0.52
C ASP A 107 -2.84 9.33 0.16
N PRO A 108 -2.62 10.61 -0.21
CA PRO A 108 -1.31 11.10 -0.65
C PRO A 108 -0.26 11.09 0.47
N TYR A 109 -0.68 11.11 1.73
CA TYR A 109 0.21 11.10 2.90
C TYR A 109 0.57 9.69 3.38
N GLN A 110 0.07 8.66 2.69
CA GLN A 110 0.28 7.25 3.02
C GLN A 110 0.00 6.97 4.50
N THR A 111 -1.12 7.51 4.97
CA THR A 111 -1.61 7.31 6.34
C THR A 111 -2.24 5.93 6.51
N GLY A 112 -2.71 5.31 5.41
CA GLY A 112 -3.52 4.10 5.40
C GLY A 112 -5.01 4.36 5.62
N LEU A 113 -5.44 5.63 5.71
CA LEU A 113 -6.83 6.03 5.88
C LEU A 113 -7.30 6.86 4.67
N ALA A 114 -8.16 6.28 3.85
CA ALA A 114 -8.75 6.98 2.71
C ALA A 114 -10.14 7.53 3.11
N PRO A 115 -10.45 8.81 2.84
CA PRO A 115 -11.80 9.33 3.07
C PRO A 115 -12.83 8.56 2.23
N THR A 116 -13.82 7.95 2.88
CA THR A 116 -14.74 6.98 2.27
C THR A 116 -15.47 7.55 1.05
N LYS A 117 -15.98 8.79 1.15
CA LYS A 117 -16.66 9.49 0.05
C LYS A 117 -15.75 9.76 -1.15
N ARG A 118 -14.49 10.16 -0.90
CA ARG A 118 -13.52 10.46 -1.97
C ARG A 118 -13.05 9.18 -2.65
N PHE A 119 -12.85 8.12 -1.86
CA PHE A 119 -12.47 6.82 -2.37
C PHE A 119 -13.55 6.21 -3.27
N ILE A 120 -14.80 6.25 -2.84
CA ILE A 120 -15.95 5.81 -3.64
C ILE A 120 -16.05 6.61 -4.96
N ALA A 121 -15.95 7.93 -4.89
CA ALA A 121 -16.00 8.78 -6.08
C ALA A 121 -14.84 8.53 -7.05
N ALA A 122 -13.64 8.23 -6.51
CA ALA A 122 -12.47 7.88 -7.32
C ALA A 122 -12.67 6.55 -8.04
N LEU A 123 -13.16 5.51 -7.35
CA LEU A 123 -13.46 4.21 -7.96
C LEU A 123 -14.48 4.30 -9.09
N GLN A 124 -15.49 5.16 -8.97
CA GLN A 124 -16.51 5.36 -10.02
C GLN A 124 -15.97 6.09 -11.25
N LYS A 125 -15.07 7.07 -11.07
CA LYS A 125 -14.59 7.92 -12.16
C LYS A 125 -13.36 7.38 -12.87
N ASP A 126 -12.59 6.53 -12.20
CA ASP A 126 -11.29 6.10 -12.70
C ASP A 126 -11.38 5.14 -13.90
N TRP A 127 -10.68 5.52 -14.96
CA TRP A 127 -10.71 4.79 -16.24
C TRP A 127 -10.10 3.39 -16.10
N THR A 128 -8.97 3.26 -15.38
CA THR A 128 -8.26 1.98 -15.24
C THR A 128 -9.11 0.96 -14.48
N VAL A 129 -9.85 1.40 -13.45
CA VAL A 129 -10.82 0.55 -12.74
C VAL A 129 -11.91 0.06 -13.69
N ARG A 130 -12.44 0.94 -14.55
CA ARG A 130 -13.47 0.56 -15.55
C ARG A 130 -12.93 -0.38 -16.61
N GLN A 131 -11.67 -0.25 -16.99
CA GLN A 131 -11.00 -1.12 -17.94
C GLN A 131 -10.83 -2.54 -17.38
N GLU A 132 -10.41 -2.66 -16.12
CA GLU A 132 -10.15 -3.97 -15.49
C GLU A 132 -11.41 -4.69 -14.99
N LEU A 133 -12.34 -3.96 -14.37
CA LEU A 133 -13.56 -4.55 -13.80
C LEU A 133 -14.73 -4.59 -14.80
N GLY A 134 -14.68 -3.78 -15.85
CA GLY A 134 -15.82 -3.50 -16.71
C GLY A 134 -16.91 -2.67 -16.02
N ALA A 135 -17.79 -2.04 -16.81
CA ALA A 135 -18.87 -1.20 -16.27
C ALA A 135 -19.77 -1.95 -15.29
N ALA A 136 -20.20 -3.17 -15.65
CA ALA A 136 -21.03 -4.02 -14.79
C ALA A 136 -20.30 -4.51 -13.52
N GLY A 137 -18.96 -4.59 -13.53
CA GLY A 137 -18.17 -4.94 -12.35
C GLY A 137 -18.07 -3.78 -11.36
N VAL A 138 -17.91 -2.56 -11.87
CA VAL A 138 -17.93 -1.34 -11.05
C VAL A 138 -19.29 -1.13 -10.41
N ASP A 139 -20.39 -1.31 -11.16
CA ASP A 139 -21.75 -1.16 -10.61
C ASP A 139 -22.05 -2.18 -9.50
N LYS A 140 -21.57 -3.43 -9.66
CA LYS A 140 -21.67 -4.46 -8.62
C LYS A 140 -20.84 -4.11 -7.39
N LEU A 141 -19.61 -3.60 -7.58
CA LEU A 141 -18.76 -3.15 -6.47
C LEU A 141 -19.44 -2.03 -5.69
N MET A 142 -20.00 -1.05 -6.41
CA MET A 142 -20.75 0.06 -5.82
C MET A 142 -21.98 -0.40 -5.04
N ALA A 143 -22.72 -1.38 -5.56
CA ALA A 143 -23.84 -1.98 -4.85
C ALA A 143 -23.38 -2.72 -3.59
N VAL A 144 -22.26 -3.47 -3.64
CA VAL A 144 -21.73 -4.16 -2.44
C VAL A 144 -21.28 -3.16 -1.38
N MET A 145 -20.64 -2.06 -1.79
CA MET A 145 -20.20 -1.00 -0.87
C MET A 145 -21.38 -0.28 -0.21
N SER A 146 -22.49 -0.05 -0.93
CA SER A 146 -23.66 0.63 -0.35
C SER A 146 -24.43 -0.21 0.67
N HIS A 147 -24.36 -1.54 0.56
CA HIS A 147 -25.00 -2.46 1.51
C HIS A 147 -24.08 -2.85 2.68
N SER A 148 -22.80 -2.46 2.63
CA SER A 148 -21.84 -2.81 3.68
C SER A 148 -21.89 -1.81 4.83
N PRO A 149 -22.06 -2.27 6.09
CA PRO A 149 -22.05 -1.38 7.26
C PRO A 149 -20.69 -0.68 7.44
N LEU A 150 -19.62 -1.26 6.89
CA LEU A 150 -18.26 -0.73 6.94
C LEU A 150 -18.11 0.63 6.22
N PHE A 151 -18.95 0.90 5.22
CA PHE A 151 -18.86 2.11 4.39
C PHE A 151 -19.94 3.15 4.72
N GLY A 152 -20.93 2.80 5.56
CA GLY A 152 -22.03 3.69 5.96
C GLY A 152 -21.74 4.53 7.22
N VAL A 153 -20.98 3.99 8.17
CA VAL A 153 -20.77 4.62 9.50
C VAL A 153 -19.41 5.34 9.60
N THR A 154 -18.40 4.89 8.85
CA THR A 154 -17.01 5.36 9.00
C THR A 154 -16.70 6.52 8.05
N LYS A 155 -16.01 7.55 8.57
CA LYS A 155 -15.53 8.69 7.77
C LYS A 155 -14.34 8.32 6.86
N HIS A 156 -13.55 7.33 7.28
CA HIS A 156 -12.37 6.85 6.59
C HIS A 156 -12.42 5.33 6.50
N VAL A 157 -11.87 4.79 5.43
CA VAL A 157 -11.73 3.36 5.19
C VAL A 157 -10.27 2.99 5.04
N THR A 158 -9.89 1.86 5.61
CA THR A 158 -8.57 1.24 5.42
C THR A 158 -8.59 0.24 4.28
N TRP A 159 -7.40 -0.06 3.75
CA TRP A 159 -7.27 -1.04 2.68
C TRP A 159 -7.78 -2.43 3.10
N GLY A 160 -7.48 -2.87 4.33
CA GLY A 160 -7.93 -4.16 4.87
C GLY A 160 -9.46 -4.27 4.92
N GLU A 161 -10.14 -3.24 5.43
CA GLU A 161 -11.62 -3.18 5.46
C GLU A 161 -12.22 -3.24 4.05
N PHE A 162 -11.58 -2.60 3.07
CA PHE A 162 -12.01 -2.70 1.68
C PHE A 162 -11.84 -4.10 1.10
N VAL A 163 -10.72 -4.78 1.39
CA VAL A 163 -10.47 -6.14 0.93
C VAL A 163 -11.49 -7.14 1.51
N LEU A 164 -11.98 -6.91 2.73
CA LEU A 164 -13.01 -7.74 3.35
C LEU A 164 -14.32 -7.83 2.54
N LEU A 165 -14.61 -6.85 1.66
CA LEU A 165 -15.77 -6.91 0.76
C LEU A 165 -15.74 -8.09 -0.21
N PHE A 166 -14.53 -8.57 -0.54
CA PHE A 166 -14.33 -9.68 -1.48
C PHE A 166 -14.32 -11.04 -0.79
N LEU A 167 -14.35 -11.06 0.54
CA LEU A 167 -14.47 -12.27 1.34
C LEU A 167 -15.93 -12.46 1.74
N PRO A 168 -16.53 -13.65 1.50
CA PRO A 168 -17.91 -13.90 1.90
C PRO A 168 -18.03 -13.70 3.42
N ASP A 169 -19.02 -12.92 3.83
CA ASP A 169 -19.37 -12.84 5.24
C ASP A 169 -20.05 -14.16 5.61
N LEU A 170 -19.29 -15.01 6.30
CA LEU A 170 -19.74 -16.31 6.80
C LEU A 170 -20.07 -16.24 8.28
N SER A 171 -20.14 -15.04 8.86
CA SER A 171 -20.71 -14.87 10.19
C SER A 171 -22.14 -15.45 10.16
N PRO A 172 -22.50 -16.36 11.07
CA PRO A 172 -23.86 -16.84 11.15
C PRO A 172 -24.72 -15.64 11.55
N LEU A 173 -25.44 -15.05 10.59
CA LEU A 173 -26.53 -14.16 10.91
C LEU A 173 -27.72 -15.06 11.28
N PRO A 174 -28.15 -15.14 12.54
CA PRO A 174 -29.47 -15.67 12.83
C PRO A 174 -30.43 -14.61 12.30
N LYS A 175 -31.05 -14.87 11.15
CA LYS A 175 -32.13 -14.00 10.65
C LYS A 175 -33.40 -14.06 11.50
N ASP A 176 -33.40 -14.87 12.56
CA ASP A 176 -34.40 -14.92 13.62
C ASP A 176 -33.73 -14.91 15.01
N ALA A 177 -32.71 -14.06 15.22
CA ALA A 177 -32.51 -13.55 16.57
C ALA A 177 -33.63 -12.52 16.79
N PRO A 178 -34.46 -12.64 17.84
CA PRO A 178 -35.37 -11.56 18.18
C PRO A 178 -34.53 -10.28 18.22
N VAL A 179 -35.04 -9.24 17.56
CA VAL A 179 -34.62 -7.87 17.83
C VAL A 179 -34.58 -7.78 19.35
N VAL A 180 -33.37 -7.75 19.93
CA VAL A 180 -33.20 -7.29 21.29
C VAL A 180 -33.45 -5.80 21.15
N ASP A 181 -34.72 -5.49 21.24
CA ASP A 181 -35.25 -4.17 21.41
C ASP A 181 -34.43 -3.54 22.53
N ASN A 182 -33.78 -2.43 22.20
CA ASN A 182 -33.30 -1.40 23.12
C ASN A 182 -32.79 -1.93 24.47
N VAL A 183 -31.47 -2.03 24.62
CA VAL A 183 -30.88 -1.84 25.95
C VAL A 183 -31.29 -0.44 26.40
N PRO A 184 -32.10 -0.25 27.46
CA PRO A 184 -32.26 1.07 28.02
C PRO A 184 -30.90 1.44 28.62
N GLU A 185 -30.26 2.44 28.03
CA GLU A 185 -29.18 3.15 28.71
C GLU A 185 -29.73 3.67 30.04
N THR A 186 -29.18 3.19 31.15
CA THR A 186 -29.20 3.92 32.41
C THR A 186 -27.79 4.43 32.65
N SER A 187 -27.70 5.64 33.20
CA SER A 187 -26.58 6.57 33.03
C SER A 187 -25.26 6.20 33.72
N ASP A 188 -25.08 4.99 34.23
CA ASP A 188 -23.88 4.63 35.01
C ASP A 188 -23.33 3.27 34.55
N GLY A 189 -22.36 3.32 33.63
CA GLY A 189 -21.79 2.16 32.92
C GLY A 189 -21.02 1.16 33.79
N VAL A 190 -21.73 0.26 34.47
CA VAL A 190 -21.18 -0.94 35.09
C VAL A 190 -21.92 -2.20 34.59
N PRO A 191 -21.22 -3.24 34.10
CA PRO A 191 -21.88 -4.48 33.70
C PRO A 191 -22.41 -5.27 34.90
N VAL A 192 -23.66 -5.75 34.82
CA VAL A 192 -24.26 -6.67 35.80
C VAL A 192 -23.66 -8.08 35.61
N PRO A 193 -23.33 -8.82 36.69
CA PRO A 193 -22.85 -10.20 36.59
C PRO A 193 -23.90 -11.14 35.99
N PHE A 194 -23.44 -12.09 35.18
CA PHE A 194 -24.24 -13.08 34.44
C PHE A 194 -25.28 -13.80 35.31
N GLU A 195 -26.57 -13.65 34.96
CA GLU A 195 -27.66 -14.49 35.45
C GLU A 195 -27.67 -15.83 34.68
N GLU A 196 -27.46 -16.94 35.39
CA GLU A 196 -27.60 -18.31 34.86
C GLU A 196 -29.10 -18.66 34.68
N GLY A 197 -29.55 -18.71 33.43
CA GLY A 197 -30.90 -19.17 33.07
C GLY A 197 -31.09 -20.69 33.13
N SER A 198 -31.64 -21.19 34.25
CA SER A 198 -32.91 -21.95 34.39
C SER A 198 -33.36 -22.86 33.21
N LYS A 199 -33.78 -24.13 33.33
CA LYS A 199 -34.54 -24.85 34.38
C LYS A 199 -34.34 -26.37 34.25
N VAL A 200 -33.79 -27.01 35.28
CA VAL A 200 -34.06 -28.43 35.55
C VAL A 200 -34.88 -28.46 36.83
N THR A 201 -36.13 -28.91 36.74
CA THR A 201 -36.97 -29.24 37.89
C THR A 201 -36.33 -30.37 38.68
N LYS A 202 -35.43 -30.02 39.60
CA LYS A 202 -35.18 -30.78 40.81
C LYS A 202 -36.03 -30.15 41.92
N PRO A 203 -36.69 -30.92 42.77
CA PRO A 203 -37.35 -30.36 43.94
C PRO A 203 -36.28 -29.63 44.74
N ALA A 204 -36.55 -28.37 45.06
CA ALA A 204 -35.73 -27.58 45.96
C ALA A 204 -35.51 -28.40 47.24
N PRO A 205 -34.26 -28.65 47.67
CA PRO A 205 -34.06 -29.00 49.05
C PRO A 205 -34.49 -27.77 49.84
N THR A 206 -35.59 -27.90 50.58
CA THR A 206 -35.99 -26.97 51.63
C THR A 206 -34.76 -26.68 52.48
N LEU A 207 -34.16 -25.50 52.31
CA LEU A 207 -33.28 -24.94 53.32
C LEU A 207 -34.15 -24.68 54.56
N PRO A 208 -33.65 -25.00 55.74
CA PRO A 208 -34.49 -25.42 56.84
C PRO A 208 -34.76 -24.27 57.80
N LEU A 209 -35.83 -24.43 58.59
CA LEU A 209 -36.00 -23.70 59.84
C LEU A 209 -34.73 -23.80 60.69
N ASN A 210 -34.50 -22.77 61.53
CA ASN A 210 -33.34 -22.59 62.43
C ASN A 210 -32.68 -23.91 62.87
N LEU A 211 -31.33 -23.96 62.87
CA LEU A 211 -30.55 -25.12 63.32
C LEU A 211 -30.96 -25.62 64.73
N ASP A 212 -31.58 -24.76 65.53
CA ASP A 212 -32.09 -25.04 66.87
C ASP A 212 -33.27 -26.03 66.89
N GLU A 213 -33.97 -26.24 65.77
CA GLU A 213 -35.15 -27.13 65.65
C GLU A 213 -34.80 -28.53 65.14
N TRP A 214 -33.53 -28.78 64.85
CA TRP A 214 -33.06 -30.01 64.24
C TRP A 214 -32.83 -31.10 65.28
N THR A 215 -33.23 -32.34 64.96
CA THR A 215 -32.91 -33.49 65.82
C THR A 215 -31.42 -33.84 65.69
N ARG A 216 -30.84 -34.45 66.73
CA ARG A 216 -29.42 -34.87 66.75
C ARG A 216 -29.01 -35.60 65.47
N ASP A 217 -29.81 -36.56 65.04
CA ASP A 217 -29.54 -37.38 63.84
C ASP A 217 -29.52 -36.53 62.56
N GLN A 218 -30.36 -35.49 62.47
CA GLN A 218 -30.38 -34.55 61.34
C GLN A 218 -29.13 -33.67 61.31
N LEU A 219 -28.66 -33.19 62.47
CA LEU A 219 -27.38 -32.47 62.56
C LEU A 219 -26.21 -33.38 62.17
N GLU A 220 -26.17 -34.62 62.66
CA GLU A 220 -25.12 -35.59 62.33
C GLU A 220 -25.08 -35.88 60.83
N CYS A 221 -26.24 -36.13 60.19
CA CYS A 221 -26.32 -36.30 58.74
C CYS A 221 -25.82 -35.06 57.96
N HIS A 222 -26.13 -33.85 58.44
CA HIS A 222 -25.71 -32.62 57.77
C HIS A 222 -24.22 -32.31 57.94
N VAL A 223 -23.64 -32.59 59.11
CA VAL A 223 -22.19 -32.51 59.31
C VAL A 223 -21.47 -33.46 58.35
N VAL A 224 -21.92 -34.71 58.24
CA VAL A 224 -21.35 -35.67 57.28
C VAL A 224 -21.49 -35.18 55.83
N HIS A 225 -22.62 -34.58 55.48
CA HIS A 225 -22.82 -33.97 54.16
C HIS A 225 -21.83 -32.83 53.89
N LEU A 226 -21.70 -31.89 54.84
CA LEU A 226 -20.76 -30.77 54.75
C LEU A 226 -19.30 -31.24 54.68
N GLU A 227 -18.93 -32.31 55.38
CA GLU A 227 -17.59 -32.91 55.28
C GLU A 227 -17.34 -33.49 53.88
N GLN A 228 -18.32 -34.18 53.31
CA GLN A 228 -18.24 -34.69 51.94
C GLN A 228 -18.14 -33.56 50.92
N GLU A 229 -18.93 -32.49 51.08
CA GLU A 229 -18.87 -31.30 50.24
C GLU A 229 -17.52 -30.59 50.37
N ARG A 230 -16.99 -30.45 51.59
CA ARG A 230 -15.65 -29.91 51.84
C ARG A 230 -14.58 -30.72 51.12
N VAL A 231 -14.60 -32.05 51.22
CA VAL A 231 -13.63 -32.92 50.53
C VAL A 231 -13.76 -32.78 49.01
N ARG A 232 -14.98 -32.71 48.49
CA ARG A 232 -15.24 -32.49 47.06
C ARG A 232 -14.71 -31.13 46.58
N LEU A 233 -14.97 -30.06 47.33
CA LEU A 233 -14.50 -28.71 47.00
C LEU A 233 -12.98 -28.61 47.07
N VAL A 234 -12.34 -29.16 48.11
CA VAL A 234 -10.88 -29.20 48.22
C VAL A 234 -10.24 -29.96 47.06
N ARG A 235 -10.84 -31.08 46.62
CA ARG A 235 -10.36 -31.82 45.44
C ARG A 235 -10.47 -30.95 44.19
N ARG A 236 -11.63 -30.31 43.96
CA ARG A 236 -11.84 -29.42 42.81
C ARG A 236 -10.84 -28.26 42.78
N VAL A 237 -10.60 -27.61 43.92
CA VAL A 237 -9.61 -26.51 44.02
C VAL A 237 -8.21 -27.02 43.66
N LYS A 238 -7.80 -28.18 44.17
CA LYS A 238 -6.51 -28.79 43.81
C LYS A 238 -6.40 -29.16 42.34
N ASP A 239 -7.50 -29.58 41.71
CA ASP A 239 -7.53 -29.85 40.27
C ASP A 239 -7.38 -28.54 39.49
N THR A 240 -8.13 -27.49 39.85
CA THR A 240 -8.03 -26.18 39.19
C THR A 240 -6.65 -25.53 39.35
N ILE A 241 -6.00 -25.67 40.51
CA ILE A 241 -4.64 -25.17 40.71
C ILE A 241 -3.66 -25.87 39.76
N ARG A 242 -3.75 -27.21 39.66
CA ARG A 242 -2.89 -27.98 38.75
C ARG A 242 -3.16 -27.64 37.29
N ASP A 243 -4.40 -27.40 36.92
CA ASP A 243 -4.75 -26.97 35.56
C ASP A 243 -4.17 -25.57 35.27
N LEU A 244 -4.32 -24.63 36.20
CA LEU A 244 -3.74 -23.29 36.10
C LEU A 244 -2.21 -23.32 35.99
N GLU A 245 -1.53 -24.11 36.83
CA GLU A 245 -0.07 -24.29 36.77
C GLU A 245 0.38 -24.85 35.41
N ARG A 246 -0.36 -25.82 34.84
CA ARG A 246 -0.08 -26.34 33.50
C ARG A 246 -0.29 -25.28 32.42
N THR A 247 -1.37 -24.49 32.50
CA THR A 247 -1.62 -23.42 31.54
C THR A 247 -0.55 -22.33 31.62
N LEU A 248 -0.10 -21.98 32.82
CA LEU A 248 0.97 -21.01 33.04
C LEU A 248 2.28 -21.51 32.42
N ALA A 249 2.65 -22.77 32.66
CA ALA A 249 3.85 -23.37 32.08
C ALA A 249 3.81 -23.39 30.53
N LEU A 250 2.65 -23.68 29.95
CA LEU A 250 2.47 -23.61 28.49
C LEU A 250 2.59 -22.18 27.97
N GLN A 251 2.00 -21.20 28.68
CA GLN A 251 2.13 -19.79 28.31
C GLN A 251 3.56 -19.30 28.42
N THR A 252 4.30 -19.63 29.48
CA THR A 252 5.71 -19.23 29.62
C THR A 252 6.58 -19.82 28.52
N ASN A 253 6.34 -21.09 28.15
CA ASN A 253 7.07 -21.73 27.06
C ASN A 253 6.74 -21.09 25.69
N ALA A 254 5.46 -20.77 25.45
CA ALA A 254 5.05 -20.07 24.24
C ALA A 254 5.67 -18.67 24.16
N HIS A 255 5.68 -17.92 25.28
CA HIS A 255 6.32 -16.62 25.37
C HIS A 255 7.82 -16.71 25.08
N ALA A 256 8.53 -17.65 25.70
CA ALA A 256 9.96 -17.85 25.44
C ALA A 256 10.23 -18.18 23.96
N HIS A 257 9.39 -19.02 23.35
CA HIS A 257 9.52 -19.36 21.93
C HIS A 257 9.32 -18.13 21.02
N VAL A 258 8.30 -17.32 21.28
CA VAL A 258 8.05 -16.08 20.54
C VAL A 258 9.21 -15.10 20.71
N GLU A 259 9.76 -14.96 21.92
CA GLU A 259 10.92 -14.11 22.17
C GLU A 259 12.15 -14.57 21.38
N THR A 260 12.42 -15.89 21.31
CA THR A 260 13.51 -16.43 20.50
C THR A 260 13.33 -16.16 19.01
N GLN A 261 12.14 -16.41 18.46
CA GLN A 261 11.84 -16.11 17.06
C GLN A 261 12.00 -14.63 16.75
N LEU A 262 11.57 -13.78 17.67
CA LEU A 262 11.64 -12.34 17.49
C LEU A 262 13.09 -11.83 17.56
N ALA A 263 13.94 -12.44 18.40
CA ALA A 263 15.37 -12.18 18.40
C ALA A 263 16.05 -12.61 17.10
N GLU A 264 15.70 -13.78 16.55
CA GLU A 264 16.21 -14.27 15.26
C GLU A 264 15.81 -13.36 14.10
N VAL A 265 14.53 -12.95 14.03
CA VAL A 265 14.05 -12.02 13.00
C VAL A 265 14.76 -10.67 13.10
N ARG A 266 14.99 -10.15 14.31
CA ARG A 266 15.77 -8.90 14.50
C ARG A 266 17.21 -9.06 14.02
N ALA A 267 17.85 -10.20 14.30
CA ALA A 267 19.21 -10.48 13.85
C ALA A 267 19.28 -10.57 12.32
N GLN A 268 18.34 -11.29 11.69
CA GLN A 268 18.22 -11.37 10.24
C GLN A 268 17.95 -10.00 9.60
N SER A 269 17.07 -9.19 10.19
CA SER A 269 16.81 -7.83 9.71
C SER A 269 18.07 -6.96 9.78
N ALA A 270 18.85 -7.07 10.87
CA ALA A 270 20.08 -6.31 11.02
C ALA A 270 21.14 -6.74 9.99
N THR A 271 21.26 -8.04 9.68
CA THR A 271 22.19 -8.52 8.66
C THR A 271 21.76 -8.06 7.27
N THR A 272 20.47 -8.17 6.92
CA THR A 272 19.96 -7.67 5.63
C THR A 272 20.13 -6.17 5.49
N ASP A 273 19.88 -5.39 6.53
CA ASP A 273 20.07 -3.93 6.52
C ASP A 273 21.54 -3.57 6.32
N SER A 274 22.46 -4.29 6.96
CA SER A 274 23.90 -4.07 6.79
C SER A 274 24.38 -4.39 5.37
N ALA A 275 23.85 -5.47 4.77
CA ALA A 275 24.14 -5.86 3.38
C ALA A 275 23.61 -4.80 2.40
N TRP A 276 22.36 -4.36 2.56
CA TRP A 276 21.76 -3.30 1.75
C TRP A 276 22.55 -2.00 1.84
N ARG A 277 22.92 -1.55 3.05
CA ARG A 277 23.75 -0.34 3.22
C ARG A 277 25.12 -0.44 2.56
N THR A 278 25.67 -1.65 2.47
CA THR A 278 26.97 -1.87 1.81
C THR A 278 26.82 -1.83 0.30
N GLN A 279 25.77 -2.44 -0.25
CA GLN A 279 25.44 -2.35 -1.68
C GLN A 279 25.15 -0.92 -2.13
N VAL A 280 24.39 -0.16 -1.33
CA VAL A 280 24.11 1.26 -1.63
C VAL A 280 25.41 2.07 -1.69
N ARG A 281 26.30 1.93 -0.69
CA ARG A 281 27.61 2.58 -0.70
C ARG A 281 28.48 2.18 -1.90
N GLU A 282 28.46 0.91 -2.29
CA GLU A 282 29.19 0.46 -3.47
C GLU A 282 28.66 1.09 -4.77
N LEU A 283 27.33 1.18 -4.90
CA LEU A 283 26.70 1.83 -6.05
C LEU A 283 26.97 3.34 -6.08
N GLU A 284 26.95 4.02 -4.94
CA GLU A 284 27.31 5.43 -4.82
C GLU A 284 28.77 5.66 -5.26
N LEU A 285 29.71 4.82 -4.81
CA LEU A 285 31.12 4.91 -5.24
C LEU A 285 31.31 4.67 -6.74
N LYS A 286 30.55 3.71 -7.32
CA LYS A 286 30.58 3.47 -8.77
C LYS A 286 30.01 4.65 -9.54
N LEU A 287 28.90 5.23 -9.07
CA LEU A 287 28.29 6.40 -9.69
C LEU A 287 29.24 7.60 -9.67
N ASP A 288 29.90 7.85 -8.54
CA ASP A 288 30.92 8.89 -8.41
C ASP A 288 32.09 8.66 -9.37
N SER A 289 32.54 7.42 -9.53
CA SER A 289 33.61 7.07 -10.47
C SER A 289 33.20 7.37 -11.90
N VAL A 290 32.01 6.92 -12.32
CA VAL A 290 31.48 7.15 -13.66
C VAL A 290 31.27 8.64 -13.92
N SER A 291 30.77 9.40 -12.95
CA SER A 291 30.62 10.85 -13.06
C SER A 291 31.97 11.52 -13.32
N ARG A 292 33.01 11.18 -12.53
CA ARG A 292 34.36 11.75 -12.73
C ARG A 292 34.97 11.37 -14.08
N GLU A 293 34.72 10.15 -14.56
CA GLU A 293 35.17 9.70 -15.88
C GLU A 293 34.44 10.44 -17.00
N HIS A 294 33.13 10.66 -16.84
CA HIS A 294 32.33 11.46 -17.76
C HIS A 294 32.82 12.90 -17.84
N ASP A 295 33.06 13.55 -16.70
CA ASP A 295 33.59 14.93 -16.66
C ASP A 295 34.95 15.03 -17.36
N LYS A 296 35.84 14.06 -17.14
CA LYS A 296 37.13 13.97 -17.85
C LYS A 296 36.96 13.77 -19.35
N ALA A 297 35.99 12.96 -19.77
CA ALA A 297 35.70 12.74 -21.18
C ALA A 297 35.15 14.01 -21.84
N MET A 298 34.26 14.74 -21.15
CA MET A 298 33.73 16.02 -21.60
C MET A 298 34.82 17.08 -21.73
N ALA A 299 35.70 17.22 -20.72
CA ALA A 299 36.82 18.14 -20.79
C ALA A 299 37.75 17.86 -22.00
N ARG A 300 38.07 16.58 -22.25
CA ARG A 300 38.87 16.19 -23.43
C ARG A 300 38.17 16.51 -24.75
N LEU A 301 36.85 16.33 -24.81
CA LEU A 301 36.07 16.64 -26.00
C LEU A 301 36.05 18.16 -26.27
N GLU A 302 35.88 18.96 -25.22
CA GLU A 302 35.93 20.43 -25.29
C GLU A 302 37.32 20.90 -25.74
N GLU A 303 38.40 20.35 -25.15
CA GLU A 303 39.77 20.63 -25.59
C GLU A 303 39.99 20.29 -27.06
N ALA A 304 39.58 19.10 -27.51
CA ALA A 304 39.68 18.70 -28.92
C ALA A 304 38.90 19.63 -29.85
N HIS A 305 37.68 20.02 -29.45
CA HIS A 305 36.86 20.93 -30.23
C HIS A 305 37.47 22.34 -30.30
N THR A 306 38.01 22.86 -29.20
CA THR A 306 38.68 24.17 -29.20
C THR A 306 39.93 24.18 -30.07
N MET A 307 40.74 23.12 -30.05
CA MET A 307 41.88 22.97 -30.96
C MET A 307 41.43 22.92 -32.42
N SER A 308 40.39 22.15 -32.74
CA SER A 308 39.84 22.09 -34.11
C SER A 308 39.33 23.44 -34.61
N LEU A 309 38.67 24.24 -33.74
CA LEU A 309 38.25 25.59 -34.08
C LEU A 309 39.44 26.54 -34.32
N GLN A 310 40.52 26.40 -33.54
CA GLN A 310 41.75 27.18 -33.74
C GLN A 310 42.41 26.84 -35.08
N ASP A 311 42.53 25.56 -35.42
CA ASP A 311 43.07 25.10 -36.69
C ASP A 311 42.22 25.60 -37.88
N ALA A 312 40.90 25.50 -37.78
CA ALA A 312 39.98 26.02 -38.80
C ALA A 312 40.13 27.54 -38.96
N ALA A 313 40.27 28.29 -37.87
CA ALA A 313 40.49 29.73 -37.93
C ALA A 313 41.82 30.10 -38.60
N LEU A 314 42.89 29.33 -38.36
CA LEU A 314 44.17 29.50 -39.04
C LEU A 314 44.06 29.20 -40.54
N GLN A 315 43.35 28.14 -40.94
CA GLN A 315 43.10 27.82 -42.34
C GLN A 315 42.31 28.92 -43.04
N VAL A 316 41.26 29.46 -42.41
CA VAL A 316 40.49 30.58 -42.96
C VAL A 316 41.36 31.82 -43.15
N ARG A 317 42.19 32.17 -42.16
CA ARG A 317 43.14 33.29 -42.29
C ARG A 317 44.13 33.08 -43.43
N GLN A 318 44.62 31.86 -43.61
CA GLN A 318 45.54 31.55 -44.71
C GLN A 318 44.84 31.65 -46.07
N ALA A 319 43.63 31.08 -46.19
CA ALA A 319 42.81 31.18 -47.40
C ALA A 319 42.49 32.64 -47.75
N GLN A 320 42.18 33.49 -46.75
CA GLN A 320 41.97 34.93 -46.95
C GLN A 320 43.22 35.64 -47.48
N LYS A 321 44.41 35.30 -46.96
CA LYS A 321 45.68 35.86 -47.47
C LYS A 321 45.93 35.44 -48.92
N ASP A 322 45.67 34.19 -49.25
CA ASP A 322 45.89 33.68 -50.61
C ASP A 322 44.86 34.25 -51.60
N HIS A 323 43.61 34.42 -51.18
CA HIS A 323 42.60 35.15 -51.94
C HIS A 323 43.01 36.61 -52.20
N ALA A 324 43.51 37.33 -51.19
CA ALA A 324 43.98 38.69 -51.37
C ALA A 324 45.16 38.80 -52.37
N LYS A 325 46.06 37.80 -52.42
CA LYS A 325 47.11 37.73 -53.44
C LYS A 325 46.53 37.51 -54.84
N GLN A 326 45.56 36.60 -54.96
CA GLN A 326 44.86 36.35 -56.22
C GLN A 326 44.16 37.60 -56.73
N ASP A 327 43.47 38.34 -55.86
CA ASP A 327 42.79 39.60 -56.22
C ASP A 327 43.77 40.65 -56.77
N VAL A 328 44.95 40.80 -56.14
CA VAL A 328 45.99 41.72 -56.63
C VAL A 328 46.49 41.30 -58.01
N TYR A 329 46.69 40.00 -58.22
CA TYR A 329 47.11 39.44 -59.51
C TYR A 329 46.05 39.65 -60.59
N ILE A 330 44.77 39.40 -60.29
CA ILE A 330 43.64 39.68 -61.18
C ILE A 330 43.62 41.15 -61.57
N ARG A 331 43.71 42.07 -60.62
CA ARG A 331 43.78 43.52 -60.90
C ARG A 331 44.99 43.92 -61.75
N GLN A 332 46.10 43.21 -61.65
CA GLN A 332 47.26 43.45 -62.51
C GLN A 332 46.99 43.00 -63.95
N LEU A 333 46.41 41.81 -64.14
CA LEU A 333 46.01 41.30 -65.44
C LEU A 333 44.94 42.18 -66.09
N GLU A 334 43.92 42.61 -65.34
CA GLU A 334 42.89 43.54 -65.82
C GLU A 334 43.51 44.85 -66.34
N ARG A 335 44.48 45.40 -65.60
CA ARG A 335 45.22 46.60 -66.03
C ARG A 335 46.05 46.36 -67.29
N GLN A 336 46.67 45.18 -67.45
CA GLN A 336 47.41 44.83 -68.65
C GLN A 336 46.48 44.65 -69.86
N LEU A 337 45.38 43.92 -69.69
CA LEU A 337 44.35 43.77 -70.72
C LEU A 337 43.81 45.13 -71.15
N LYS A 338 43.54 46.03 -70.20
CA LYS A 338 43.07 47.38 -70.51
C LYS A 338 44.08 48.17 -71.36
N ARG A 339 45.37 48.11 -71.02
CA ARG A 339 46.44 48.75 -71.83
C ARG A 339 46.52 48.17 -73.24
N LEU A 340 46.42 46.84 -73.38
CA LEU A 340 46.44 46.18 -74.69
C LEU A 340 45.21 46.56 -75.52
N GLN A 341 44.04 46.65 -74.89
CA GLN A 341 42.82 47.09 -75.54
C GLN A 341 42.93 48.56 -76.00
N ASP A 342 43.44 49.44 -75.14
CA ASP A 342 43.62 50.86 -75.47
C ASP A 342 44.68 51.04 -76.59
N SER A 343 45.74 50.21 -76.62
CA SER A 343 46.71 50.23 -77.73
C SER A 343 46.14 49.71 -79.04
N ALA A 344 45.30 48.67 -78.99
CA ALA A 344 44.63 48.14 -80.18
C ALA A 344 43.66 49.18 -80.77
N VAL A 345 42.87 49.85 -79.92
CA VAL A 345 41.98 50.95 -80.33
C VAL A 345 42.77 52.12 -80.92
N ALA A 346 43.94 52.47 -80.35
CA ALA A 346 44.81 53.50 -80.90
C ALA A 346 45.36 53.09 -82.29
N GLN A 347 45.80 51.85 -82.46
CA GLN A 347 46.26 51.31 -83.74
C GLN A 347 45.14 51.33 -84.79
N GLU A 348 43.94 50.84 -84.45
CA GLU A 348 42.77 50.91 -85.35
C GLU A 348 42.45 52.35 -85.75
N LYS A 349 42.53 53.30 -84.81
CA LYS A 349 42.32 54.73 -85.08
C LYS A 349 43.40 55.30 -86.00
N ASP A 350 44.67 54.95 -85.80
CA ASP A 350 45.79 55.38 -86.63
C ASP A 350 45.68 54.80 -88.05
N GLU A 351 45.28 53.53 -88.19
CA GLU A 351 44.99 52.87 -89.46
C GLU A 351 43.83 53.53 -90.20
N LEU A 352 42.72 53.83 -89.50
CA LEU A 352 41.60 54.57 -90.06
C LEU A 352 42.00 55.98 -90.51
N GLN A 353 42.84 56.68 -89.76
CA GLN A 353 43.38 57.98 -90.17
C GLN A 353 44.30 57.87 -91.38
N ALA A 354 45.14 56.83 -91.46
CA ALA A 354 45.99 56.57 -92.60
C ALA A 354 45.17 56.29 -93.87
N LEU A 355 44.11 55.47 -93.76
CA LEU A 355 43.16 55.22 -94.83
C LEU A 355 42.41 56.48 -95.25
N ALA A 356 41.95 57.30 -94.30
CA ALA A 356 41.30 58.57 -94.59
C ALA A 356 42.21 59.53 -95.39
N ARG A 357 43.49 59.66 -94.98
CA ARG A 357 44.49 60.46 -95.72
C ARG A 357 44.78 59.91 -97.11
N GLN A 358 44.77 58.58 -97.29
CA GLN A 358 44.92 57.97 -98.62
C GLN A 358 43.71 58.24 -99.52
N LEU A 359 42.50 58.26 -98.97
CA LEU A 359 41.29 58.61 -99.70
C LEU A 359 41.28 60.10 -100.08
N GLU A 360 41.64 61.00 -99.17
CA GLU A 360 41.77 62.44 -99.49
C GLU A 360 42.77 62.70 -100.62
N LYS A 361 43.90 62.00 -100.64
CA LYS A 361 44.90 62.10 -101.73
C LYS A 361 44.45 61.55 -103.08
N ARG A 362 43.36 60.77 -103.14
CA ARG A 362 42.82 60.20 -104.39
C ARG A 362 41.66 61.03 -104.97
N TYR A 363 41.13 61.99 -104.22
CA TYR A 363 39.98 62.82 -104.61
C TYR A 363 40.34 64.31 -104.82
N VAL A 364 41.63 64.64 -104.80
CA VAL A 364 42.24 65.89 -105.33
C VAL A 364 43.04 65.51 -106.56
#